data_AF-A0A9D9UXJ5-F1
#
_entry.id   AF-A0A9D9UXJ5-F1
#
_cell.length_a   1.000
_cell.length_b   1.000
_cell.length_c   1.000
_cell.angle_alpha   90.00
_cell.angle_beta   90.00
_cell.angle_gamma   90.00
#
_symmetry.space_group_name_H-M   'P 1'
#
loop_
_entity.id
_entity.type
_entity.pdbx_description
1 polymer ?
#
loop_
_entity_poly.entity_id
_entity_poly.type
_entity_poly.pdbx_seq_one_letter_code
_entity_poly.pdbx_strand_id
1 'polypeptide(L)'
;MLENPESEENRILREYEELLKDFFERHPDEETPMEMRRDPEAEIENLLKMHMEFESKYSLEELHAIENPKDKNYSKRIEAIEDLKPIVLLRLKIKRETTISKEKYDELFTLYKRLSKAVGMLNNEKVDHS
;
A
#
# COMPACT_ATOMS: atom_id res chain seq x y z
N MET A 1 -11.31 34.70 7.85
CA MET A 1 -10.28 33.93 7.11
C MET A 1 -10.73 32.49 7.09
N LEU A 2 -10.73 31.88 5.91
CA LEU A 2 -11.24 30.54 5.66
C LEU A 2 -10.15 29.51 5.99
N GLU A 3 -10.34 28.72 7.05
CA GLU A 3 -9.77 27.37 7.08
C GLU A 3 -10.87 26.46 6.54
N ASN A 4 -10.70 25.97 5.32
CA ASN A 4 -11.50 24.88 4.82
C ASN A 4 -10.89 23.63 5.47
N PRO A 5 -11.56 22.98 6.44
CA PRO A 5 -11.03 21.75 7.01
C PRO A 5 -10.92 20.76 5.86
N GLU A 6 -9.70 20.33 5.60
CA GLU A 6 -9.48 19.22 4.71
C GLU A 6 -10.31 18.03 5.21
N SER A 7 -11.00 17.33 4.30
CA SER A 7 -11.70 16.10 4.69
C SER A 7 -10.68 15.07 5.18
N GLU A 8 -11.04 14.32 6.22
CA GLU A 8 -10.25 13.20 6.75
C GLU A 8 -9.74 12.27 5.63
N GLU A 9 -10.57 12.07 4.62
CA GLU A 9 -10.31 11.24 3.45
C GLU A 9 -9.16 11.77 2.58
N ASN A 10 -9.11 13.09 2.38
CA ASN A 10 -8.00 13.73 1.66
C ASN A 10 -6.72 13.65 2.50
N ARG A 11 -6.83 13.81 3.82
CA ARG A 11 -5.69 13.71 4.73
C ARG A 11 -5.05 12.33 4.65
N ILE A 12 -5.85 11.26 4.68
CA ILE A 12 -5.39 9.87 4.60
C ILE A 12 -4.65 9.58 3.30
N LEU A 13 -5.17 10.09 2.17
CA LEU A 13 -4.52 9.95 0.87
C LEU A 13 -3.16 10.64 0.83
N ARG A 14 -3.08 11.88 1.32
CA ARG A 14 -1.80 12.61 1.38
C ARG A 14 -0.83 11.95 2.35
N GLU A 15 -1.28 11.48 3.50
CA GLU A 15 -0.47 10.72 4.44
C GLU A 15 0.10 9.44 3.81
N TYR A 16 -0.67 8.74 2.96
CA TYR A 16 -0.17 7.57 2.23
C TYR A 16 0.95 7.95 1.24
N GLU A 17 0.75 9.00 0.45
CA GLU A 17 1.76 9.49 -0.50
C GLU A 17 3.01 10.00 0.23
N GLU A 18 2.84 10.77 1.29
CA GLU A 18 3.91 11.26 2.16
C GLU A 18 4.65 10.10 2.81
N LEU A 19 3.95 9.08 3.31
CA LEU A 19 4.58 7.89 3.90
C LEU A 19 5.44 7.12 2.89
N LEU A 20 4.99 6.99 1.65
CA LEU A 20 5.80 6.40 0.58
C LEU A 20 7.02 7.26 0.28
N LYS A 21 6.82 8.57 0.15
CA LYS A 21 7.89 9.53 -0.11
C LYS A 21 8.94 9.52 1.00
N ASP A 22 8.50 9.64 2.24
CA ASP A 22 9.31 9.56 3.46
C ASP A 22 10.11 8.26 3.53
N PHE A 23 9.50 7.14 3.16
CA PHE A 23 10.20 5.86 3.10
C PHE A 23 11.35 5.92 2.09
N PHE A 24 11.13 6.48 0.90
CA PHE A 24 12.21 6.64 -0.09
C PHE A 24 13.25 7.70 0.30
N GLU A 25 12.87 8.73 1.04
CA GLU A 25 13.80 9.77 1.54
C GLU A 25 14.66 9.28 2.70
N ARG A 26 14.08 8.59 3.68
CA ARG A 26 14.80 8.04 4.84
C ARG A 26 15.63 6.82 4.51
N HIS A 27 15.28 6.17 3.42
CA HIS A 27 16.03 5.06 2.87
C HIS A 27 16.42 5.45 1.44
N PRO A 28 17.39 6.38 1.23
CA PRO A 28 17.98 6.57 -0.10
C PRO A 28 18.62 5.26 -0.55
N ASP A 29 18.92 5.04 -1.84
CA ASP A 29 19.35 3.76 -2.48
C ASP A 29 20.54 2.99 -1.84
N GLU A 30 20.99 3.34 -0.64
CA GLU A 30 21.74 2.49 0.27
C GLU A 30 20.95 1.21 0.58
N GLU A 31 21.24 0.19 -0.22
CA GLU A 31 20.87 -1.18 0.09
C GLU A 31 21.59 -1.65 1.35
N THR A 32 20.89 -2.39 2.22
CA THR A 32 21.56 -3.08 3.34
C THR A 32 22.67 -3.96 2.76
N PRO A 33 23.92 -3.88 3.27
CA PRO A 33 25.01 -4.74 2.82
C PRO A 33 24.59 -6.20 2.85
N MET A 34 25.00 -6.97 1.85
CA MET A 34 24.53 -8.36 1.68
C MET A 34 24.80 -9.21 2.93
N GLU A 35 25.91 -8.96 3.63
CA GLU A 35 26.27 -9.68 4.86
C GLU A 35 25.39 -9.34 6.07
N MET A 36 24.67 -8.22 6.00
CA MET A 36 23.73 -7.77 7.05
C MET A 36 22.28 -8.08 6.71
N ARG A 37 22.00 -8.62 5.52
CA ARG A 37 20.65 -8.99 5.10
C ARG A 37 20.20 -10.25 5.81
N ARG A 38 18.95 -10.23 6.25
CA ARG A 38 18.32 -11.31 7.02
C ARG A 38 17.60 -12.29 6.11
N ASP A 39 17.27 -13.46 6.67
CA ASP A 39 16.38 -14.41 6.02
C ASP A 39 14.97 -13.80 5.87
N PRO A 40 14.33 -13.88 4.69
CA PRO A 40 13.04 -13.27 4.44
C PRO A 40 11.81 -14.11 4.87
N GLU A 41 11.96 -15.37 5.27
CA GLU A 41 10.84 -16.31 5.42
C GLU A 41 9.72 -15.79 6.32
N ALA A 42 10.08 -15.27 7.51
CA ALA A 42 9.11 -14.76 8.47
C ALA A 42 8.40 -13.50 7.96
N GLU A 43 9.12 -12.56 7.36
CA GLU A 43 8.50 -11.38 6.79
C GLU A 43 7.62 -11.71 5.58
N ILE A 44 7.99 -12.70 4.76
CA ILE A 44 7.17 -13.20 3.64
C ILE A 44 5.88 -13.83 4.17
N GLU A 45 5.96 -14.72 5.16
CA GLU A 45 4.77 -15.35 5.76
C GLU A 45 3.81 -14.30 6.32
N ASN A 46 4.35 -13.32 7.05
CA ASN A 46 3.55 -12.23 7.58
C ASN A 46 2.92 -11.39 6.46
N LEU A 47 3.66 -11.07 5.40
CA LEU A 47 3.13 -10.33 4.26
C LEU A 47 1.97 -11.10 3.59
N LEU A 48 2.13 -12.40 3.35
CA LEU A 48 1.09 -13.24 2.75
C LEU A 48 -0.16 -13.34 3.65
N LYS A 49 0.05 -13.42 4.96
CA LYS A 49 -1.06 -13.39 5.93
C LYS A 49 -1.82 -12.06 5.86
N MET A 50 -1.12 -10.92 5.86
CA MET A 50 -1.77 -9.61 5.73
C MET A 50 -2.53 -9.47 4.41
N HIS A 51 -1.99 -10.04 3.32
CA HIS A 51 -2.70 -10.12 2.04
C HIS A 51 -4.01 -10.90 2.15
N MET A 52 -3.99 -12.08 2.77
CA MET A 52 -5.20 -12.88 2.98
C MET A 52 -6.21 -12.17 3.89
N GLU A 53 -5.75 -11.53 4.96
CA GLU A 53 -6.60 -10.77 5.86
C GLU A 53 -7.29 -9.60 5.14
N PHE A 54 -6.55 -8.88 4.29
CA PHE A 54 -7.09 -7.81 3.47
C PHE A 54 -8.22 -8.31 2.57
N GLU A 55 -7.99 -9.41 1.85
CA GLU A 55 -8.98 -9.98 0.94
C GLU A 55 -10.16 -10.66 1.65
N SER A 56 -9.96 -11.08 2.90
CA SER A 56 -11.06 -11.54 3.75
C SER A 56 -11.95 -10.39 4.23
N LYS A 57 -11.35 -9.19 4.41
CA LYS A 57 -12.01 -8.01 4.96
C LYS A 57 -12.69 -7.18 3.87
N TYR A 58 -12.11 -7.11 2.69
CA TYR A 58 -12.56 -6.28 1.58
C TYR A 58 -12.78 -7.11 0.31
N SER A 59 -13.95 -6.95 -0.32
CA SER A 59 -14.12 -7.42 -1.70
C SER A 59 -13.36 -6.49 -2.64
N LEU A 60 -12.42 -7.07 -3.40
CA LEU A 60 -11.65 -6.31 -4.39
C LEU A 60 -12.54 -5.76 -5.51
N GLU A 61 -13.61 -6.49 -5.86
CA GLU A 61 -14.58 -6.03 -6.87
C GLU A 61 -15.39 -4.83 -6.36
N GLU A 62 -15.80 -4.87 -5.08
CA GLU A 62 -16.51 -3.74 -4.47
C GLU A 62 -15.61 -2.51 -4.35
N LEU A 63 -14.34 -2.68 -3.99
CA LEU A 63 -13.37 -1.59 -3.94
C LEU A 63 -13.13 -0.99 -5.34
N HIS A 64 -12.96 -1.85 -6.34
CA HIS A 64 -12.70 -1.43 -7.73
C HIS A 64 -13.91 -0.74 -8.38
N ALA A 65 -15.12 -0.89 -7.82
CA ALA A 65 -16.31 -0.20 -8.29
C ALA A 65 -16.42 1.26 -7.77
N ILE A 66 -15.57 1.66 -6.81
CA ILE A 66 -15.61 3.00 -6.21
C ILE A 66 -14.82 3.97 -7.08
N GLU A 67 -15.50 4.59 -8.05
CA GLU A 67 -14.86 5.50 -9.03
C GLU A 67 -14.87 6.98 -8.60
N ASN A 68 -15.64 7.34 -7.57
CA ASN A 68 -15.89 8.73 -7.18
C ASN A 68 -15.85 8.94 -5.66
N PRO A 69 -15.19 10.01 -5.15
CA PRO A 69 -15.24 10.41 -3.74
C PRO A 69 -16.63 10.61 -3.14
N LYS A 70 -17.66 10.84 -3.96
CA LYS A 70 -19.05 10.97 -3.53
C LYS A 70 -19.79 9.63 -3.42
N ASP A 71 -19.15 8.51 -3.74
CA ASP A 71 -19.74 7.19 -3.56
C ASP A 71 -20.03 6.94 -2.07
N LYS A 72 -21.18 6.35 -1.76
CA LYS A 72 -21.57 6.02 -0.38
C LYS A 72 -20.59 5.05 0.30
N ASN A 73 -19.81 4.29 -0.48
CA ASN A 73 -18.81 3.35 -0.01
C ASN A 73 -17.39 3.96 -0.02
N TYR A 74 -17.22 5.25 -0.34
CA TYR A 74 -15.89 5.86 -0.40
C TYR A 74 -15.12 5.73 0.92
N SER A 75 -15.80 5.79 2.07
CA SER A 75 -15.19 5.52 3.38
C SER A 75 -14.55 4.13 3.47
N LYS A 76 -15.14 3.10 2.86
CA LYS A 76 -14.55 1.75 2.81
C LYS A 76 -13.25 1.72 2.01
N ARG A 77 -13.16 2.50 0.93
CA ARG A 77 -11.91 2.66 0.17
C ARG A 77 -10.84 3.30 1.05
N ILE A 78 -11.21 4.33 1.81
CA ILE A 78 -10.29 5.00 2.74
C ILE A 78 -9.79 4.05 3.83
N GLU A 79 -10.66 3.24 4.43
CA GLU A 79 -10.26 2.18 5.36
C GLU A 79 -9.32 1.16 4.70
N ALA A 80 -9.60 0.77 3.45
CA ALA A 80 -8.74 -0.14 2.70
C ALA A 80 -7.37 0.47 2.37
N ILE A 81 -7.27 1.79 2.16
CA ILE A 81 -5.98 2.47 2.02
C ILE A 81 -5.15 2.32 3.29
N GLU A 82 -5.75 2.60 4.45
CA GLU A 82 -5.08 2.46 5.75
C GLU A 82 -4.54 1.04 5.97
N ASP A 83 -5.35 0.02 5.70
CA ASP A 83 -4.94 -1.38 5.82
C ASP A 83 -3.89 -1.80 4.76
N LEU A 84 -3.85 -1.12 3.62
CA LEU A 84 -2.84 -1.35 2.58
C LEU A 84 -1.47 -0.74 2.95
N LYS A 85 -1.43 0.38 3.70
CA LYS A 85 -0.18 1.05 4.13
C LYS A 85 0.86 0.07 4.71
N PRO A 86 0.56 -0.75 5.73
CA PRO A 86 1.55 -1.62 6.35
C PRO A 86 2.01 -2.76 5.42
N ILE A 87 1.16 -3.22 4.49
CA ILE A 87 1.54 -4.21 3.46
C ILE A 87 2.64 -3.65 2.56
N VAL A 88 2.49 -2.39 2.13
CA VAL A 88 3.50 -1.74 1.28
C VAL A 88 4.82 -1.56 2.00
N LEU A 89 4.79 -1.07 3.23
CA LEU A 89 5.98 -0.85 4.05
C LEU A 89 6.73 -2.16 4.29
N LEU A 90 6.03 -3.23 4.67
CA LEU A 90 6.65 -4.53 4.91
C LEU A 90 7.29 -5.07 3.62
N ARG A 91 6.60 -4.97 2.48
CA ARG A 91 7.17 -5.39 1.20
C ARG A 91 8.43 -4.59 0.84
N LEU A 92 8.41 -3.27 1.00
CA LEU A 92 9.60 -2.44 0.71
C LEU A 92 10.75 -2.78 1.66
N LYS A 93 10.46 -3.07 2.93
CA LYS A 93 11.42 -3.55 3.92
C LYS A 93 12.06 -4.88 3.49
N ILE A 94 11.23 -5.86 3.08
CA ILE A 94 11.69 -7.16 2.58
C ILE A 94 12.69 -6.98 1.43
N LYS A 95 12.37 -6.14 0.44
CA LYS A 95 13.26 -5.89 -0.71
C LYS A 95 14.67 -5.48 -0.30
N ARG A 96 14.78 -4.68 0.76
CA ARG A 96 16.01 -3.96 1.11
C ARG A 96 16.83 -4.67 2.18
N GLU A 97 16.15 -5.22 3.17
CA GLU A 97 16.79 -5.75 4.38
C GLU A 97 16.99 -7.26 4.36
N THR A 98 16.54 -7.96 3.31
CA THR A 98 16.55 -9.42 3.26
C THR A 98 17.25 -9.96 2.03
N THR A 99 17.61 -11.24 2.09
CA THR A 99 18.24 -11.98 0.98
C THR A 99 17.22 -12.47 -0.06
N ILE A 100 15.99 -11.93 -0.07
CA ILE A 100 14.94 -12.33 -1.00
C ILE A 100 15.42 -12.27 -2.46
N SER A 101 15.10 -13.31 -3.23
CA SER A 101 15.41 -13.31 -4.66
C SER A 101 14.51 -12.32 -5.41
N LYS A 102 14.99 -11.87 -6.56
CA LYS A 102 14.21 -10.98 -7.42
C LYS A 102 12.89 -11.63 -7.84
N GLU A 103 12.93 -12.90 -8.23
CA GLU A 103 11.77 -13.66 -8.68
C GLU A 103 10.71 -13.72 -7.57
N LYS A 104 11.14 -14.00 -6.33
CA LYS A 104 10.20 -14.08 -5.21
C LYS A 104 9.63 -12.71 -4.86
N TYR A 105 10.45 -11.67 -4.94
CA TYR A 105 9.98 -10.30 -4.75
C TYR A 105 8.96 -9.89 -5.81
N ASP A 106 9.16 -10.27 -7.08
CA ASP A 106 8.26 -9.96 -8.18
C ASP A 106 6.89 -10.68 -8.01
N GLU A 107 6.86 -11.88 -7.43
CA GLU A 107 5.62 -12.56 -7.03
C GLU A 107 4.85 -11.75 -5.98
N LEU A 108 5.52 -11.31 -4.91
CA LEU A 108 4.91 -10.48 -3.86
C LEU A 108 4.45 -9.12 -4.40
N PHE A 109 5.22 -8.56 -5.34
CA PHE A 109 4.87 -7.32 -6.02
C PHE A 109 3.59 -7.47 -6.85
N THR A 110 3.39 -8.62 -7.49
CA THR A 110 2.18 -8.93 -8.26
C THR A 110 0.96 -9.03 -7.36
N LEU A 111 1.07 -9.71 -6.22
CA LEU A 111 0.00 -9.78 -5.21
C LEU A 111 -0.38 -8.38 -4.71
N TYR A 112 0.62 -7.57 -4.34
CA TYR A 112 0.39 -6.17 -3.96
C TYR A 112 -0.34 -5.39 -5.06
N LYS A 113 0.12 -5.51 -6.31
CA LYS A 113 -0.45 -4.73 -7.42
C LYS A 113 -1.95 -4.98 -7.55
N ARG A 114 -2.39 -6.21 -7.28
CA ARG A 114 -3.81 -6.55 -7.28
C ARG A 114 -4.59 -5.74 -6.23
N LEU A 115 -4.09 -5.68 -4.99
CA LEU A 115 -4.74 -4.92 -3.91
C LEU A 115 -4.72 -3.41 -4.20
N SER A 116 -3.55 -2.90 -4.58
CA SER A 116 -3.38 -1.47 -4.91
C SER A 116 -4.28 -1.03 -6.06
N LYS A 117 -4.45 -1.87 -7.08
CA LYS A 117 -5.34 -1.61 -8.20
C LYS A 117 -6.80 -1.58 -7.78
N ALA A 118 -7.23 -2.52 -6.93
CA ALA A 118 -8.58 -2.56 -6.40
C ALA A 118 -8.92 -1.29 -5.60
N VAL A 119 -7.96 -0.81 -4.79
CA VAL A 119 -8.13 0.43 -4.00
C VAL A 119 -8.10 1.67 -4.88
N GLY A 120 -7.25 1.71 -5.90
CA GLY A 120 -7.09 2.84 -6.82
C GLY A 120 -6.49 4.09 -6.17
N MET A 121 -6.02 5.03 -6.99
CA MET A 121 -5.45 6.31 -6.56
C MET A 121 -6.41 7.45 -6.88
N LEU A 122 -6.39 8.53 -6.08
CA LEU A 122 -7.21 9.70 -6.40
C LEU A 122 -6.49 10.55 -7.45
N ASN A 123 -7.12 10.77 -8.60
CA ASN A 123 -6.60 11.55 -9.72
C ASN A 123 -7.71 12.46 -10.28
N ASN A 124 -7.51 13.78 -10.21
CA ASN A 124 -8.47 14.79 -10.71
C ASN A 124 -9.92 14.54 -10.23
N GLU A 125 -10.12 14.40 -8.92
CA GLU A 125 -11.42 14.15 -8.26
C GLU A 125 -12.09 12.81 -8.60
N LYS A 126 -11.38 11.89 -9.23
CA LYS A 126 -11.85 10.53 -9.53
C LYS A 126 -10.88 9.49 -8.99
N VAL A 127 -11.39 8.31 -8.69
CA VAL A 127 -10.54 7.17 -8.36
C VAL A 127 -10.11 6.50 -9.66
N ASP A 128 -8.81 6.37 -9.85
CA ASP A 128 -8.17 5.70 -10.97
C ASP A 128 -7.64 4.33 -10.52
N HIS A 129 -8.07 3.28 -11.20
CA HIS A 129 -7.68 1.90 -10.94
C HIS A 129 -6.70 1.38 -12.01
N SER A 130 -6.05 2.26 -12.78
CA SER A 130 -5.12 1.88 -13.85
C SER A 130 -3.74 1.48 -13.35
#